data_AF-A0A1Y3C5G6-F1
#
_entry.id   AF-A0A1Y3C5G6-F1
#
_cell.length_a   1.000
_cell.length_b   1.000
_cell.length_c   1.000
_cell.angle_alpha   90.00
_cell.angle_beta   90.00
_cell.angle_gamma   90.00
#
_symmetry.space_group_name_H-M   'P 1'
#
loop_
_entity.id
_entity.type
_entity.pdbx_description
1 polymer ?
#
loop_
_entity_poly.entity_id
_entity_poly.type
_entity_poly.pdbx_seq_one_letter_code
_entity_poly.pdbx_strand_id
1 'polypeptide(L)'
;MELNYKSPQDFTQAAFNRVAELVSQHGQCALENFVPAFSTEQCLEHLALVASEMAYDYSYIDAYADLYKKTNAELKEEMGDC
;
A
#
# COMPACT_ATOMS: atom_id res chain seq x y z
N MET A 1 3.36 -8.53 23.53
CA MET A 1 4.26 -9.08 22.51
C MET A 1 5.32 -8.01 22.28
N GLU A 2 6.58 -8.27 22.65
CA GLU A 2 7.67 -7.32 22.41
C GLU A 2 8.22 -7.52 20.99
N LEU A 3 8.36 -6.42 20.25
CA LEU A 3 8.98 -6.43 18.93
C LEU A 3 10.49 -6.26 19.11
N ASN A 4 11.22 -7.37 19.12
CA ASN A 4 12.69 -7.36 19.20
C ASN A 4 13.29 -7.40 17.79
N TYR A 5 13.81 -6.25 17.34
CA TYR A 5 14.54 -6.11 16.08
C TYR A 5 16.04 -6.28 16.31
N LYS A 6 16.71 -6.98 15.40
CA LYS A 6 18.16 -7.26 15.51
C LYS A 6 19.01 -6.07 15.06
N SER A 7 18.45 -5.16 14.29
CA SER A 7 19.12 -3.97 13.78
C SER A 7 18.13 -2.83 13.48
N PRO A 8 18.61 -1.57 13.38
CA PRO A 8 17.81 -0.45 12.88
C PRO A 8 17.23 -0.68 11.48
N GLN A 9 17.96 -1.41 10.63
CA GLN A 9 17.51 -1.78 9.28
C GLN A 9 16.30 -2.71 9.34
N ASP A 10 16.34 -3.76 10.18
CA ASP A 10 15.21 -4.68 10.35
C ASP A 10 13.98 -3.95 10.91
N PHE A 11 14.19 -3.04 11.85
CA PHE A 11 13.12 -2.19 12.38
C PHE A 11 12.49 -1.34 11.29
N THR A 12 13.31 -0.68 10.48
CA THR A 12 12.82 0.24 9.43
C THR A 12 12.10 -0.53 8.33
N GLN A 13 12.63 -1.68 7.90
CA GLN A 13 11.96 -2.57 6.96
C GLN A 13 10.59 -3.03 7.48
N ALA A 14 10.51 -3.43 8.74
CA ALA A 14 9.25 -3.81 9.36
C ALA A 14 8.28 -2.63 9.49
N ALA A 15 8.79 -1.42 9.73
CA ALA A 15 7.98 -0.20 9.76
C ALA A 15 7.37 0.11 8.39
N PHE A 16 8.14 0.03 7.30
CA PHE A 16 7.61 0.16 5.93
C PHE A 16 6.48 -0.84 5.67
N ASN A 17 6.71 -2.11 6.00
CA ASN A 17 5.71 -3.16 5.81
C ASN A 17 4.46 -2.92 6.65
N ARG A 18 4.62 -2.46 7.89
CA ARG A 18 3.49 -2.18 8.78
C ARG A 18 2.67 -0.98 8.30
N VAL A 19 3.32 0.06 7.80
CA VAL A 19 2.63 1.23 7.24
C VAL A 19 1.84 0.84 5.99
N ALA A 20 2.43 0.04 5.09
CA ALA A 20 1.72 -0.47 3.90
C ALA A 20 0.45 -1.25 4.27
N GLU A 21 0.54 -2.13 5.27
CA GLU A 21 -0.61 -2.88 5.78
C GLU A 21 -1.71 -1.96 6.33
N LEU A 22 -1.34 -0.95 7.13
CA LEU A 22 -2.30 0.02 7.69
C LEU A 22 -2.97 0.87 6.61
N VAL A 23 -2.20 1.31 5.61
CA VAL A 23 -2.70 2.09 4.47
C VAL A 23 -3.68 1.26 3.64
N SER A 24 -3.36 -0.02 3.40
CA SER A 24 -4.30 -0.93 2.74
C SER A 24 -5.56 -1.16 3.59
N GLN A 25 -5.43 -1.44 4.89
CA GLN A 25 -6.60 -1.60 5.77
C GLN A 25 -7.53 -0.38 5.74
N HIS A 26 -6.97 0.82 5.68
CA HIS A 26 -7.75 2.05 5.52
C HIS A 26 -8.51 2.10 4.18
N GLY A 27 -7.86 1.74 3.07
CA GLY A 27 -8.47 1.73 1.74
C GLY A 27 -9.51 0.64 1.52
N GLN A 28 -9.46 -0.44 2.30
CA GLN A 28 -10.37 -1.59 2.17
C GLN A 28 -11.85 -1.19 2.28
N CYS A 29 -12.18 -0.24 3.17
CA CYS A 29 -13.54 0.26 3.32
C CYS A 29 -14.11 0.85 2.02
N ALA A 30 -13.30 1.53 1.22
CA ALA A 30 -13.77 2.07 -0.06
C ALA A 30 -14.06 0.95 -1.07
N LEU A 31 -13.16 -0.04 -1.17
CA LEU A 31 -13.33 -1.19 -2.07
C LEU A 31 -14.57 -2.03 -1.70
N GLU A 32 -14.82 -2.25 -0.41
CA GLU A 32 -16.01 -2.96 0.09
C GLU A 32 -17.32 -2.24 -0.25
N ASN A 33 -17.28 -0.93 -0.45
CA ASN A 33 -18.42 -0.12 -0.89
C ASN A 33 -18.44 0.11 -2.42
N PHE A 34 -17.63 -0.63 -3.19
CA PHE A 34 -17.52 -0.51 -4.64
C PHE A 34 -17.10 0.90 -5.09
N VAL A 35 -16.21 1.55 -4.33
CA VAL A 35 -15.66 2.87 -4.64
C VAL A 35 -14.14 2.77 -4.85
N PRO A 36 -13.57 3.36 -5.91
CA PRO A 36 -12.13 3.41 -6.10
C PRO A 36 -11.41 4.10 -4.94
N ALA A 37 -10.37 3.47 -4.43
CA ALA A 37 -9.50 3.98 -3.37
C ALA A 37 -8.22 4.61 -3.95
N PHE A 38 -8.35 5.61 -4.83
CA PHE A 38 -7.19 6.22 -5.52
C PHE A 38 -6.18 6.85 -4.55
N SER A 39 -6.63 7.40 -3.43
CA SER A 39 -5.75 7.95 -2.42
C SER A 39 -4.89 6.88 -1.75
N THR A 40 -5.45 5.68 -1.53
CA THR A 40 -4.71 4.53 -0.99
C THR A 40 -3.68 4.02 -2.00
N GLU A 41 -4.04 3.89 -3.27
CA GLU A 41 -3.11 3.53 -4.36
C GLU A 41 -1.91 4.48 -4.39
N GLN A 42 -2.17 5.80 -4.50
CA GLN A 42 -1.11 6.80 -4.56
C GLN A 42 -0.24 6.80 -3.30
N CYS A 43 -0.82 6.58 -2.12
CA CYS A 43 -0.07 6.52 -0.88
C CYS A 43 0.91 5.33 -0.88
N LEU A 44 0.48 4.17 -1.37
CA LEU A 44 1.32 2.98 -1.49
C LEU A 44 2.40 3.14 -2.56
N GLU A 45 2.08 3.74 -3.71
CA GLU A 45 3.07 4.03 -4.76
C GLU A 45 4.19 4.95 -4.25
N HIS A 46 3.84 6.01 -3.52
CA HIS A 46 4.85 6.90 -2.93
C HIS A 46 5.65 6.20 -1.82
N LEU A 47 5.01 5.35 -1.02
CA LEU A 47 5.71 4.59 0.02
C LEU A 47 6.72 3.60 -0.58
N ALA A 48 6.35 2.93 -1.67
CA ALA A 48 7.23 2.02 -2.41
C ALA A 48 8.43 2.77 -3.01
N LEU A 49 8.19 3.95 -3.60
CA LEU A 49 9.25 4.82 -4.10
C LEU A 49 10.25 5.17 -2.99
N VAL A 50 9.78 5.69 -1.86
CA VAL A 50 10.66 6.08 -0.73
C VAL A 50 11.44 4.89 -0.19
N ALA A 51 10.81 3.71 -0.04
CA ALA A 51 11.50 2.49 0.38
C ALA A 51 12.62 2.12 -0.61
N SER A 52 12.35 2.20 -1.91
CA SER A 52 13.33 1.90 -2.96
C SER A 52 14.52 2.88 -2.95
N GLU A 53 14.28 4.19 -2.81
CA GLU A 53 15.32 5.22 -2.76
C GLU A 53 16.22 5.07 -1.52
N MET A 54 15.66 4.50 -0.45
CA MET A 54 16.35 4.24 0.80
C MET A 54 16.98 2.84 0.88
N ALA A 55 16.97 2.08 -0.23
CA ALA A 55 17.50 0.72 -0.34
C ALA A 55 16.85 -0.30 0.60
N TYR A 56 15.56 -0.12 0.91
CA TYR A 56 14.72 -1.12 1.57
C TYR A 56 13.95 -1.94 0.53
N ASP A 57 13.60 -3.18 0.89
CA ASP A 57 12.75 -4.01 0.04
C ASP A 57 11.34 -3.44 0.01
N TYR A 58 10.87 -3.09 -1.18
CA TYR A 58 9.56 -2.49 -1.39
C TYR A 58 8.54 -3.49 -1.96
N SER A 59 8.93 -4.73 -2.22
CA SER A 59 8.08 -5.75 -2.87
C SER A 59 6.74 -5.97 -2.16
N TYR A 60 6.73 -5.90 -0.83
CA TYR A 60 5.51 -6.02 -0.03
C TYR A 60 4.58 -4.81 -0.19
N ILE A 61 5.14 -3.60 -0.34
CA ILE A 61 4.37 -2.37 -0.58
C ILE A 61 3.80 -2.41 -2.01
N ASP A 62 4.64 -2.81 -2.98
CA ASP A 62 4.32 -2.90 -4.40
C ASP A 62 3.15 -3.85 -4.65
N ALA A 63 3.13 -5.00 -3.96
CA ALA A 63 2.03 -5.95 -4.03
C ALA A 63 0.68 -5.34 -3.62
N TYR A 64 0.66 -4.46 -2.61
CA TYR A 64 -0.56 -3.70 -2.27
C TYR A 64 -0.86 -2.63 -3.32
N ALA A 65 0.14 -1.87 -3.77
CA ALA A 65 -0.07 -0.84 -4.79
C ALA A 65 -0.71 -1.43 -6.07
N ASP A 66 -0.19 -2.57 -6.55
CA ASP A 66 -0.71 -3.29 -7.71
C ASP A 66 -2.15 -3.78 -7.51
N LEU A 67 -2.48 -4.28 -6.31
CA LEU A 67 -3.86 -4.67 -5.96
C LEU A 67 -4.81 -3.47 -6.11
N TYR A 68 -4.46 -2.33 -5.53
CA TYR A 68 -5.30 -1.13 -5.59
C TYR A 68 -5.38 -0.58 -7.00
N LYS A 69 -4.26 -0.51 -7.72
CA LYS A 69 -4.22 -0.05 -9.12
C LYS A 69 -5.14 -0.86 -10.02
N LYS A 70 -5.08 -2.19 -9.90
CA LYS A 70 -5.96 -3.09 -10.64
C LYS A 70 -7.43 -2.89 -10.25
N THR A 71 -7.73 -2.93 -8.95
CA THR A 71 -9.12 -2.86 -8.46
C THR A 71 -9.76 -1.50 -8.77
N ASN A 72 -9.00 -0.41 -8.63
CA ASN A 72 -9.46 0.93 -8.95
C ASN A 72 -9.73 1.10 -10.45
N ALA A 73 -8.91 0.49 -11.32
CA ALA A 73 -9.16 0.48 -12.75
C ALA A 73 -10.45 -0.26 -13.10
N GLU A 74 -10.65 -1.45 -12.53
CA GLU A 74 -11.88 -2.25 -12.71
C GLU A 74 -13.13 -1.46 -12.24
N LEU A 75 -13.09 -0.88 -11.04
CA LEU A 75 -14.20 -0.09 -10.50
C LEU A 75 -14.47 1.19 -11.32
N LYS A 76 -13.42 1.84 -11.84
CA LYS A 76 -13.57 3.01 -12.69
C LYS A 76 -14.25 2.67 -14.02
N GLU A 77 -13.88 1.54 -14.62
CA GLU A 77 -14.53 1.05 -15.85
C GLU A 77 -16.01 0.72 -15.61
N GLU A 78 -16.35 0.12 -14.46
CA GLU A 78 -17.73 -0.20 -14.09
C GLU A 78 -18.60 1.04 -13.83
N MET A 79 -18.02 2.13 -13.30
CA MET A 79 -18.75 3.38 -13.06
C MET A 79 -19.10 4.15 -14.33
N GLY A 80 -18.41 3.89 -15.44
CA GLY A 80 -18.57 4.61 -16.70
C GLY A 80 -18.01 6.04 -16.66
N ASP A 81 -17.63 6.57 -17.82
CA ASP A 81 -17.29 8.00 -17.97
C ASP A 81 -18.58 8.81 -17.81
N CYS A 82 -18.72 9.52 -16.69
CA CYS A 82 -19.81 10.49 -16.50
C CYS A 82 -19.59 11.76 -17.35
#